data_AF-A0A259M2B4-F1
#
_entry.id   AF-A0A259M2B4-F1
#
_cell.length_a   1.000
_cell.length_b   1.000
_cell.length_c   1.000
_cell.angle_alpha   90.00
_cell.angle_beta   90.00
_cell.angle_gamma   90.00
#
_symmetry.space_group_name_H-M   'P 1'
#
loop_
_entity.id
_entity.type
_entity.pdbx_description
1 polymer ?
#
loop_
_entity_poly.entity_id
_entity_poly.type
_entity_poly.pdbx_seq_one_letter_code
_entity_poly.pdbx_strand_id
1 'polypeptide(L)'
;KAKRAACLQLFAEEEADVASRVKTALLAEGAVIDPPALDAFVGDLPGNRALANSEIEKLALYARGLGRPLSLADVRALSATDVKQAISGIVAAALDGCPGEAQTAFDKLSENGTSGISILRSLQMEVLRMLSAHEKIAGGDGNPGKYLRPPIWPNEWPAFRARLGKWPARRLMRVMERIHDAERQTKLAGATGDPVIRLLINDLARAAENVR
;
A
#
# COMPACT_ATOMS: atom_id res chain seq x y z
N LYS A 1 30.59 -31.37 -3.18
CA LYS A 1 30.48 -30.13 -4.01
C LYS A 1 29.89 -30.52 -5.36
N ALA A 2 28.79 -29.90 -5.79
CA ALA A 2 28.21 -30.18 -7.11
C ALA A 2 29.18 -29.69 -8.21
N LYS A 3 29.49 -30.54 -9.20
CA LYS A 3 30.43 -30.24 -10.29
C LYS A 3 29.89 -29.21 -11.30
N ARG A 4 28.59 -28.93 -11.27
CA ARG A 4 27.92 -27.94 -12.13
C ARG A 4 26.85 -27.24 -11.31
N ALA A 5 27.13 -26.00 -10.90
CA ALA A 5 26.17 -25.11 -10.29
C ALA A 5 26.32 -23.74 -10.95
N ALA A 6 25.19 -23.08 -11.23
CA ALA A 6 25.14 -21.69 -11.65
C ALA A 6 24.52 -20.88 -10.52
N CYS A 7 25.10 -19.71 -10.24
CA CYS A 7 24.55 -18.76 -9.28
C CYS A 7 24.03 -17.54 -10.04
N LEU A 8 22.80 -17.14 -9.74
CA LEU A 8 22.21 -15.88 -10.18
C LEU A 8 22.13 -14.96 -8.97
N GLN A 9 22.72 -13.78 -9.05
CA GLN A 9 22.57 -12.76 -8.03
C GLN A 9 21.28 -11.99 -8.32
N LEU A 10 20.37 -11.96 -7.34
CA LEU A 10 19.16 -11.14 -7.39
C LEU A 10 19.31 -10.01 -6.36
N PHE A 11 19.41 -8.78 -6.86
CA PHE A 11 19.42 -7.57 -6.05
C PHE A 11 18.06 -6.87 -6.13
N ALA A 12 17.74 -6.07 -5.12
CA ALA A 12 16.64 -5.12 -5.21
C ALA A 12 17.01 -4.05 -6.25
N GLU A 13 16.03 -3.61 -7.03
CA GLU A 13 16.25 -2.57 -8.05
C GLU A 13 16.28 -1.19 -7.37
N GLU A 14 17.23 -0.36 -7.79
CA GLU A 14 17.25 1.06 -7.41
C GLU A 14 16.32 1.86 -8.32
N GLU A 15 15.91 3.07 -7.90
CA GLU A 15 15.02 3.93 -8.70
C GLU A 15 15.57 4.21 -10.11
N ALA A 16 16.90 4.32 -10.25
CA ALA A 16 17.58 4.48 -11.53
C ALA A 16 17.40 3.29 -12.48
N ASP A 17 17.39 2.06 -11.94
CA ASP A 17 17.18 0.84 -12.72
C ASP A 17 15.75 0.76 -13.25
N VAL A 18 14.79 1.18 -12.42
CA VAL A 18 13.36 1.22 -12.78
C VAL A 18 13.13 2.26 -13.88
N ALA A 19 13.68 3.46 -13.74
CA ALA A 19 13.58 4.52 -14.75
C ALA A 19 14.16 4.10 -16.11
N SER A 20 15.29 3.36 -16.10
CA SER A 20 15.91 2.81 -17.31
C SER A 20 15.00 1.80 -18.02
N ARG A 21 14.33 0.92 -17.26
CA ARG A 21 13.37 -0.05 -17.79
C ARG A 21 12.15 0.60 -18.40
N VAL A 22 11.59 1.63 -17.77
CA VAL A 22 10.47 2.42 -18.32
C VAL A 22 10.86 2.97 -19.69
N LYS A 23 12.02 3.64 -19.79
CA LYS A 23 12.52 4.20 -21.05
C LYS A 23 12.71 3.12 -22.12
N THR A 24 13.27 1.97 -21.75
CA THR A 24 13.50 0.85 -22.68
C THR A 24 12.19 0.31 -23.25
N ALA A 25 11.18 0.12 -22.39
CA ALA A 25 9.86 -0.35 -22.83
C ALA A 25 9.16 0.65 -23.75
N LEU A 26 9.22 1.95 -23.44
CA LEU A 26 8.64 3.00 -24.28
C LEU A 26 9.32 3.08 -25.66
N LEU A 27 10.65 2.98 -25.70
CA LEU A 27 11.41 2.99 -26.94
C LEU A 27 11.08 1.81 -27.84
N ALA A 28 10.78 0.64 -27.28
CA ALA A 28 10.34 -0.52 -28.05
C ALA A 28 9.01 -0.27 -28.81
N GLU A 29 8.16 0.61 -28.26
CA GLU A 29 6.91 1.06 -28.90
C GLU A 29 7.07 2.38 -29.69
N GLY A 30 8.29 2.87 -29.85
CA GLY A 30 8.59 4.12 -30.57
C GLY A 30 8.17 5.39 -29.82
N ALA A 31 7.98 5.31 -28.50
CA ALA A 31 7.54 6.40 -27.66
C ALA A 31 8.65 6.94 -26.75
N VAL A 32 8.45 8.18 -26.29
CA VAL A 32 9.31 8.86 -25.31
C VAL A 32 8.44 9.48 -24.22
N ILE A 33 9.03 9.79 -23.07
CA ILE A 33 8.34 10.35 -21.90
C ILE A 33 9.08 11.60 -21.41
N ASP A 34 8.32 12.62 -21.03
CA ASP A 34 8.88 13.84 -20.46
C ASP A 34 9.50 13.56 -19.08
N PRO A 35 10.63 14.19 -18.71
CA PRO A 35 11.26 13.98 -17.41
C PRO A 35 10.32 14.08 -16.19
N PRO A 36 9.46 15.11 -16.04
CA PRO A 36 8.54 15.18 -14.91
C PRO A 36 7.48 14.07 -14.93
N ALA A 37 7.11 13.56 -16.10
CA ALA A 37 6.17 12.45 -16.22
C ALA A 37 6.84 11.13 -15.84
N LEU A 38 8.11 10.94 -16.21
CA LEU A 38 8.90 9.78 -15.82
C LEU A 38 9.09 9.73 -14.30
N ASP A 39 9.48 10.84 -13.68
CA ASP A 39 9.71 10.90 -12.24
C ASP A 39 8.41 10.58 -11.47
N ALA A 40 7.28 11.13 -11.91
CA ALA A 40 5.98 10.83 -11.34
C ALA A 40 5.59 9.35 -11.52
N PHE A 41 5.77 8.80 -12.71
CA PHE A 41 5.43 7.41 -12.98
C PHE A 41 6.30 6.44 -12.16
N VAL A 42 7.61 6.67 -12.09
CA VAL A 42 8.54 5.84 -11.29
C VAL A 42 8.20 5.91 -9.80
N GLY A 43 7.84 7.09 -9.28
CA GLY A 43 7.39 7.25 -7.91
C GLY A 43 6.05 6.56 -7.60
N ASP A 44 5.17 6.46 -8.60
CA ASP A 44 3.87 5.79 -8.48
C ASP A 44 3.96 4.25 -8.66
N LEU A 45 5.06 3.73 -9.20
CA LEU A 45 5.20 2.30 -9.48
C LEU A 45 5.14 1.47 -8.18
N PRO A 46 4.38 0.37 -8.15
CA PRO A 46 4.31 -0.48 -6.98
C PRO A 46 5.66 -1.18 -6.73
N GLY A 47 6.08 -1.29 -5.47
CA GLY A 47 7.32 -2.00 -5.09
C GLY A 47 7.34 -3.50 -5.41
N ASN A 48 6.24 -4.06 -5.89
CA ASN A 48 6.18 -5.43 -6.43
C ASN A 48 6.57 -5.42 -7.91
N ARG A 49 7.69 -6.06 -8.24
CA ARG A 49 8.26 -6.10 -9.60
C ARG A 49 7.30 -6.62 -10.67
N ALA A 50 6.46 -7.61 -10.36
CA ALA A 50 5.52 -8.15 -11.34
C ALA A 50 4.43 -7.13 -11.70
N LEU A 51 3.92 -6.41 -10.69
CA LEU A 51 2.95 -5.34 -10.91
C LEU A 51 3.59 -4.14 -11.60
N ALA A 52 4.82 -3.77 -11.20
CA ALA A 52 5.56 -2.71 -11.88
C ALA A 52 5.76 -3.01 -13.37
N ASN A 53 6.05 -4.26 -13.73
CA ASN A 53 6.12 -4.68 -15.13
C ASN A 53 4.80 -4.48 -15.88
N SER A 54 3.68 -4.89 -15.28
CA SER A 54 2.36 -4.71 -15.89
C SER A 54 2.00 -3.23 -16.07
N GLU A 55 2.37 -2.37 -15.12
CA GLU A 55 2.18 -0.93 -15.22
C GLU A 55 3.05 -0.30 -16.31
N ILE A 56 4.32 -0.72 -16.42
CA ILE A 56 5.23 -0.29 -17.50
C ILE A 56 4.69 -0.71 -18.88
N GLU A 57 4.21 -1.95 -19.00
CA GLU A 57 3.62 -2.47 -20.23
C GLU A 57 2.36 -1.67 -20.62
N LYS A 58 1.49 -1.37 -19.65
CA LYS A 58 0.29 -0.53 -19.86
C LYS A 58 0.67 0.85 -20.39
N LEU A 59 1.69 1.49 -19.80
CA LEU A 59 2.20 2.79 -20.24
C LEU A 59 2.72 2.73 -21.68
N ALA A 60 3.49 1.68 -22.02
CA ALA A 60 4.02 1.48 -23.36
C ALA A 60 2.92 1.25 -24.40
N LEU A 61 1.92 0.43 -24.07
CA LEU A 61 0.76 0.19 -24.93
C LEU A 61 -0.07 1.46 -25.17
N TYR A 62 -0.24 2.30 -24.14
CA TYR A 62 -0.91 3.60 -24.32
C TYR A 62 -0.11 4.54 -25.22
N ALA A 63 1.22 4.53 -25.10
CA ALA A 63 2.09 5.44 -25.84
C ALA A 63 2.25 5.07 -27.33
N ARG A 64 1.90 3.83 -27.69
CA ARG A 64 2.01 3.32 -29.06
C ARG A 64 1.21 4.18 -30.04
N GLY A 65 1.91 4.81 -30.97
CA GLY A 65 1.28 5.65 -32.00
C GLY A 65 0.78 7.01 -31.52
N LEU A 66 1.13 7.44 -30.30
CA LEU A 66 0.70 8.71 -29.72
C LEU A 66 1.26 9.93 -30.48
N GLY A 67 2.39 9.78 -31.17
CA GLY A 67 2.99 10.83 -32.02
C GLY A 67 3.58 12.03 -31.26
N ARG A 68 3.52 12.01 -29.92
CA ARG A 68 4.12 13.00 -29.03
C ARG A 68 4.69 12.31 -27.77
N PRO A 69 5.60 12.97 -27.04
CA PRO A 69 6.03 12.48 -25.72
C PRO A 69 4.86 12.31 -24.75
N LEU A 70 4.96 11.30 -23.88
CA LEU A 70 4.08 11.14 -22.73
C LEU A 70 4.29 12.30 -21.76
N SER A 71 3.18 12.97 -21.44
CA SER A 71 3.14 14.08 -20.50
C SER A 71 2.75 13.61 -19.11
N LEU A 72 2.92 14.49 -18.12
CA LEU A 72 2.46 14.23 -16.75
C LEU A 72 0.94 13.98 -16.68
N ALA A 73 0.17 14.59 -17.59
CA ALA A 73 -1.27 14.37 -17.66
C ALA A 73 -1.62 12.95 -18.12
N ASP A 74 -0.85 12.38 -19.07
CA ASP A 74 -1.04 11.00 -19.52
C ASP A 74 -0.74 10.01 -18.39
N VAL A 75 0.38 10.23 -17.68
CA VAL A 75 0.73 9.42 -16.51
C VAL A 75 -0.38 9.47 -15.47
N ARG A 76 -0.88 10.65 -15.11
CA ARG A 76 -1.99 10.79 -14.15
C ARG A 76 -3.28 10.13 -14.62
N ALA A 77 -3.57 10.13 -15.91
CA ALA A 77 -4.74 9.45 -16.47
C ALA A 77 -4.61 7.92 -16.45
N LEU A 78 -3.38 7.40 -16.49
CA LEU A 78 -3.06 5.97 -16.50
C LEU A 78 -2.73 5.39 -15.13
N SER A 79 -2.28 6.23 -14.20
CA SER A 79 -2.00 5.90 -12.81
C SER A 79 -3.31 5.54 -12.12
N ALA A 80 -3.75 4.29 -12.30
CA ALA A 80 -4.58 3.62 -11.32
C ALA A 80 -3.67 3.41 -10.10
N THR A 81 -3.77 4.28 -9.09
CA THR A 81 -3.17 4.00 -7.79
C THR A 81 -3.54 2.57 -7.42
N ASP A 82 -2.53 1.69 -7.25
CA ASP A 82 -2.78 0.28 -6.97
C ASP A 82 -3.78 0.23 -5.82
N VAL A 83 -4.93 -0.39 -6.07
CA VAL A 83 -6.01 -0.51 -5.10
C VAL A 83 -5.47 -1.03 -3.77
N LYS A 84 -4.47 -1.92 -3.78
CA LYS A 84 -3.81 -2.41 -2.57
C LYS A 84 -2.98 -1.33 -1.86
N GLN A 85 -2.27 -0.48 -2.60
CA GLN A 85 -1.49 0.62 -2.04
C GLN A 85 -2.42 1.69 -1.47
N ALA A 86 -3.49 2.04 -2.19
CA ALA A 86 -4.53 2.96 -1.70
C ALA A 86 -5.18 2.44 -0.41
N ILE A 87 -5.57 1.16 -0.39
CA ILE A 87 -6.11 0.52 0.81
C ILE A 87 -5.10 0.55 1.97
N SER A 88 -3.83 0.23 1.70
CA SER A 88 -2.78 0.24 2.73
C SER A 88 -2.55 1.65 3.28
N GLY A 89 -2.64 2.68 2.43
CA GLY A 89 -2.59 4.08 2.83
C GLY A 89 -3.76 4.49 3.73
N ILE A 90 -4.99 4.08 3.42
CA ILE A 90 -6.17 4.32 4.28
C ILE A 90 -5.96 3.70 5.66
N VAL A 91 -5.51 2.44 5.71
CA VAL A 91 -5.28 1.71 6.97
C VAL A 91 -4.17 2.37 7.79
N ALA A 92 -3.05 2.75 7.15
CA ALA A 92 -1.96 3.44 7.80
C ALA A 92 -2.41 4.79 8.40
N ALA A 93 -3.05 5.65 7.60
CA ALA A 93 -3.56 6.94 8.05
C ALA A 93 -4.57 6.80 9.21
N ALA A 94 -5.43 5.77 9.17
CA ALA A 94 -6.37 5.49 10.25
C ALA A 94 -5.68 5.07 11.56
N LEU A 95 -4.65 4.22 11.48
CA LEU A 95 -3.93 3.78 12.67
C LEU A 95 -2.93 4.83 13.19
N ASP A 96 -2.42 5.69 12.31
CA ASP A 96 -1.51 6.78 12.66
C ASP A 96 -2.24 8.01 13.20
N GLY A 97 -3.57 8.07 13.08
CA GLY A 97 -4.38 9.17 13.63
C GLY A 97 -4.46 10.38 12.72
N CYS A 98 -4.50 10.15 11.41
CA CYS A 98 -4.68 11.18 10.37
C CYS A 98 -6.08 11.05 9.74
N PRO A 99 -7.16 11.50 10.43
CA PRO A 99 -8.54 11.30 9.94
C PRO A 99 -8.81 11.98 8.59
N GLY A 100 -8.24 13.17 8.35
CA GLY A 100 -8.41 13.88 7.07
C GLY A 100 -7.81 13.11 5.89
N GLU A 101 -6.60 12.57 6.06
CA GLU A 101 -5.92 11.76 5.04
C GLU A 101 -6.67 10.44 4.80
N ALA A 102 -7.09 9.76 5.87
CA ALA A 102 -7.84 8.51 5.77
C ALA A 102 -9.16 8.68 4.99
N GLN A 103 -9.91 9.76 5.25
CA GLN A 103 -11.16 10.03 4.53
C GLN A 103 -10.92 10.42 3.07
N THR A 104 -9.94 11.28 2.81
CA THR A 104 -9.60 11.68 1.44
C THR A 104 -9.19 10.47 0.59
N ALA A 105 -8.41 9.55 1.15
CA ALA A 105 -8.02 8.32 0.47
C ALA A 105 -9.21 7.34 0.30
N PHE A 106 -10.12 7.28 1.27
CA PHE A 106 -11.34 6.48 1.18
C PHE A 106 -12.26 6.97 0.05
N ASP A 107 -12.45 8.29 -0.09
CA ASP A 107 -13.30 8.88 -1.11
C ASP A 107 -12.80 8.55 -2.52
N LYS A 108 -11.49 8.73 -2.76
CA LYS A 108 -10.84 8.34 -4.03
C LYS A 108 -11.03 6.86 -4.36
N LEU A 109 -10.97 5.99 -3.35
CA LEU A 109 -11.12 4.55 -3.55
C LEU A 109 -12.57 4.14 -3.83
N SER A 110 -13.52 4.85 -3.21
CA SER A 110 -14.96 4.64 -3.40
C SER A 110 -15.41 5.08 -4.80
N GLU A 111 -14.88 6.20 -5.31
CA GLU A 111 -15.08 6.66 -6.69
C GLU A 111 -14.65 5.61 -7.73
N ASN A 112 -13.63 4.81 -7.41
CA ASN A 112 -13.12 3.73 -8.26
C ASN A 112 -13.93 2.42 -8.15
N GLY A 113 -15.04 2.38 -7.42
CA GLY A 113 -15.92 1.21 -7.29
C GLY A 113 -15.30 0.03 -6.54
N THR A 114 -14.27 0.27 -5.72
CA THR A 114 -13.62 -0.78 -4.94
C THR A 114 -14.48 -1.16 -3.73
N SER A 115 -14.66 -2.46 -3.49
CA SER A 115 -15.41 -2.94 -2.32
C SER A 115 -14.73 -2.55 -1.00
N GLY A 116 -15.47 -1.90 -0.10
CA GLY A 116 -14.99 -1.58 1.25
C GLY A 116 -14.55 -2.80 2.08
N ILE A 117 -15.03 -4.01 1.75
CA ILE A 117 -14.62 -5.25 2.43
C ILE A 117 -13.11 -5.49 2.31
N SER A 118 -12.49 -5.09 1.20
CA SER A 118 -11.05 -5.17 1.00
C SER A 118 -10.28 -4.28 1.99
N ILE A 119 -10.84 -3.13 2.37
CA ILE A 119 -10.29 -2.23 3.40
C ILE A 119 -10.33 -2.90 4.77
N LEU A 120 -11.48 -3.49 5.15
CA LEU A 120 -11.61 -4.24 6.41
C LEU A 120 -10.60 -5.38 6.50
N ARG A 121 -10.40 -6.12 5.39
CA ARG A 121 -9.46 -7.23 5.36
C ARG A 121 -8.02 -6.76 5.51
N SER A 122 -7.65 -5.66 4.88
CA SER A 122 -6.31 -5.07 5.02
C SER A 122 -6.07 -4.53 6.43
N LEU A 123 -7.08 -3.85 7.01
CA LEU A 123 -7.04 -3.40 8.40
C LEU A 123 -6.87 -4.57 9.37
N GLN A 124 -7.58 -5.67 9.17
CA GLN A 124 -7.44 -6.88 9.97
C GLN A 124 -6.01 -7.44 9.94
N MET A 125 -5.42 -7.52 8.74
CA MET A 125 -4.05 -8.01 8.56
C MET A 125 -3.03 -7.13 9.28
N GLU A 126 -3.17 -5.80 9.18
CA GLU A 126 -2.27 -4.87 9.86
C GLU A 126 -2.43 -4.95 11.39
N VAL A 127 -3.66 -5.08 11.91
CA VAL A 127 -3.90 -5.27 13.34
C VAL A 127 -3.27 -6.56 13.86
N LEU A 128 -3.40 -7.68 13.13
CA LEU A 128 -2.72 -8.94 13.49
C LEU A 128 -1.20 -8.80 13.45
N ARG A 129 -0.67 -8.09 12.46
CA ARG A 129 0.77 -7.81 12.35
C ARG A 129 1.27 -6.97 13.53
N MET A 130 0.50 -5.98 13.98
CA MET A 130 0.81 -5.19 15.17
C MET A 130 0.74 -6.00 16.46
N LEU A 131 -0.24 -6.90 16.60
CA LEU A 131 -0.31 -7.83 17.74
C LEU A 131 0.92 -8.74 17.79
N SER A 132 1.31 -9.31 16.65
CA SER A 132 2.53 -10.13 16.56
C SER A 132 3.78 -9.32 16.92
N ALA A 133 3.84 -8.05 16.54
CA ALA A 133 4.96 -7.18 16.94
C ALA A 133 5.01 -6.96 18.46
N HIS A 134 3.86 -6.77 19.13
CA HIS A 134 3.80 -6.69 20.60
C HIS A 134 4.30 -7.97 21.26
N GLU A 135 3.91 -9.14 20.76
CA GLU A 135 4.38 -10.44 21.26
C GLU A 135 5.91 -10.58 21.15
N LYS A 136 6.48 -10.20 20.01
CA LYS A 136 7.93 -10.27 19.78
C LYS A 136 8.71 -9.30 20.68
N ILE A 137 8.20 -8.08 20.84
CA ILE A 137 8.80 -7.09 21.75
C ILE A 137 8.76 -7.60 23.20
N ALA A 138 7.63 -8.17 23.63
CA ALA A 138 7.51 -8.74 24.98
C ALA A 138 8.43 -9.95 25.20
N GLY A 139 8.72 -10.71 24.14
CA GLY A 139 9.69 -11.81 24.14
C GLY A 139 11.17 -11.38 24.17
N GLY A 140 11.46 -10.08 24.12
CA GLY A 140 12.83 -9.56 24.19
C GLY A 140 13.61 -9.61 22.87
N ASP A 141 12.94 -9.77 21.73
CA ASP A 141 13.60 -9.76 20.42
C ASP A 141 14.23 -8.39 20.12
N GLY A 142 15.53 -8.38 19.78
CA GLY A 142 16.25 -7.15 19.40
C GLY A 142 15.89 -6.61 18.01
N ASN A 143 15.30 -7.44 17.13
CA ASN A 143 14.80 -7.05 15.81
C ASN A 143 13.44 -7.71 15.49
N PRO A 144 12.36 -7.26 16.15
CA PRO A 144 11.03 -7.85 15.98
C PRO A 144 10.49 -7.68 14.54
N GLY A 145 10.85 -6.60 13.84
CA GLY A 145 10.36 -6.27 12.49
C GLY A 145 10.69 -7.32 11.42
N LYS A 146 11.83 -8.01 11.54
CA LYS A 146 12.27 -9.05 10.58
C LYS A 146 11.34 -10.27 10.51
N TYR A 147 10.69 -10.60 11.62
CA TYR A 147 9.85 -11.79 11.73
C TYR A 147 8.39 -11.54 11.34
N LEU A 148 8.01 -10.28 11.15
CA LEU A 148 6.68 -9.91 10.70
C LEU A 148 6.47 -10.32 9.24
N ARG A 149 5.20 -10.41 8.85
CA ARG A 149 4.77 -10.72 7.49
C ARG A 149 3.77 -9.64 7.03
N PRO A 150 4.13 -8.75 6.10
CA PRO A 150 5.47 -8.57 5.52
C PRO A 150 6.51 -8.12 6.57
N PRO A 151 7.82 -8.34 6.33
CA PRO A 151 8.86 -7.83 7.22
C PRO A 151 8.82 -6.29 7.23
N ILE A 152 9.29 -5.70 8.33
CA ILE A 152 9.49 -4.25 8.44
C ILE A 152 10.97 -3.97 8.36
N TRP A 153 11.36 -3.08 7.44
CA TRP A 153 12.74 -2.68 7.30
C TRP A 153 13.16 -1.72 8.42
N PRO A 154 14.45 -1.67 8.79
CA PRO A 154 14.94 -0.82 9.89
C PRO A 154 14.60 0.67 9.75
N ASN A 155 14.51 1.19 8.52
CA ASN A 155 14.13 2.57 8.22
C ASN A 155 12.64 2.86 8.50
N GLU A 156 11.75 1.88 8.36
CA GLU A 156 10.31 2.00 8.63
C GLU A 156 9.95 1.74 10.09
N TRP A 157 10.85 1.08 10.83
CA TRP A 157 10.63 0.69 12.21
C TRP A 157 10.26 1.84 13.15
N PRO A 158 10.88 3.05 13.08
CA PRO A 158 10.51 4.16 13.95
C PRO A 158 9.04 4.58 13.80
N ALA A 159 8.55 4.70 12.56
CA ALA A 159 7.16 5.05 12.28
C ALA A 159 6.20 3.95 12.76
N PHE A 160 6.52 2.68 12.48
CA PHE A 160 5.72 1.55 12.95
C PHE A 160 5.68 1.47 14.50
N ARG A 161 6.81 1.75 15.16
CA ARG A 161 6.89 1.76 16.62
C ARG A 161 6.07 2.89 17.24
N ALA A 162 6.05 4.06 16.62
CA ALA A 162 5.18 5.16 17.03
C ALA A 162 3.69 4.75 16.94
N ARG A 163 3.29 4.08 15.87
CA ARG A 163 1.95 3.49 15.72
C ARG A 163 1.64 2.46 16.81
N LEU A 164 2.56 1.55 17.11
CA LEU A 164 2.40 0.58 18.21
C LEU A 164 2.17 1.26 19.57
N GLY A 165 2.81 2.41 19.81
CA GLY A 165 2.62 3.20 21.03
C GLY A 165 1.18 3.70 21.21
N LYS A 166 0.51 4.07 20.10
CA LYS A 166 -0.90 4.49 20.10
C LYS A 166 -1.87 3.34 20.36
N TRP A 167 -1.44 2.13 20.05
CA TRP A 167 -2.28 0.92 20.04
C TRP A 167 -1.66 -0.21 20.88
N PRO A 168 -1.81 -0.18 22.22
CA PRO A 168 -1.42 -1.31 23.06
C PRO A 168 -2.24 -2.55 22.73
N ALA A 169 -1.69 -3.75 22.99
CA ALA A 169 -2.30 -5.03 22.61
C ALA A 169 -3.79 -5.16 23.02
N ARG A 170 -4.16 -4.73 24.23
CA ARG A 170 -5.56 -4.72 24.70
C ARG A 170 -6.49 -3.90 23.81
N ARG A 171 -6.01 -2.76 23.31
CA ARG A 171 -6.77 -1.88 22.43
C ARG A 171 -6.90 -2.48 21.03
N LEU A 172 -5.84 -3.12 20.52
CA LEU A 172 -5.85 -3.85 19.25
C LEU A 172 -6.86 -5.02 19.26
N MET A 173 -6.99 -5.75 20.36
CA MET A 173 -8.03 -6.79 20.49
C MET A 173 -9.44 -6.21 20.35
N ARG A 174 -9.71 -5.05 20.96
CA ARG A 174 -11.00 -4.35 20.77
C ARG A 174 -11.20 -3.85 19.34
N VAL A 175 -10.13 -3.44 18.65
CA VAL A 175 -10.21 -3.10 17.22
C VAL A 175 -10.60 -4.34 16.41
N MET A 176 -10.03 -5.51 16.70
CA MET A 176 -10.40 -6.77 16.03
C MET A 176 -11.88 -7.11 16.19
N GLU A 177 -12.45 -6.95 17.39
CA GLU A 177 -13.89 -7.12 17.64
C GLU A 177 -14.72 -6.17 16.77
N ARG A 178 -14.36 -4.88 16.75
CA ARG A 178 -15.05 -3.86 15.93
C ARG A 178 -14.97 -4.16 14.43
N ILE A 179 -13.85 -4.72 13.95
CA ILE A 179 -13.70 -5.14 12.55
C ILE A 179 -14.68 -6.26 12.24
N HIS A 180 -14.79 -7.29 13.08
CA HIS A 180 -15.71 -8.41 12.86
C HIS A 180 -17.18 -7.96 12.90
N ASP A 181 -17.53 -7.02 13.79
CA ASP A 181 -18.88 -6.46 13.84
C ASP A 181 -19.21 -5.64 12.57
N ALA A 182 -18.27 -4.80 12.11
CA ALA A 182 -18.42 -4.06 10.86
C ALA A 182 -18.52 -4.99 9.65
N GLU A 183 -17.71 -6.04 9.60
CA GLU A 183 -17.75 -7.04 8.53
C GLU A 183 -19.11 -7.76 8.49
N ARG A 184 -19.64 -8.16 9.65
CA ARG A 184 -20.97 -8.76 9.77
C ARG A 184 -22.06 -7.83 9.26
N GLN A 185 -22.07 -6.57 9.70
CA GLN A 185 -23.04 -5.57 9.30
C GLN A 185 -22.99 -5.30 7.79
N THR A 186 -21.78 -5.16 7.24
CA THR A 186 -21.55 -4.92 5.81
C THR A 186 -22.08 -6.09 4.96
N LYS A 187 -21.79 -7.34 5.37
CA LYS A 187 -22.26 -8.54 4.64
C LYS A 187 -23.78 -8.71 4.68
N LEU A 188 -24.43 -8.28 5.76
CA LEU A 188 -25.89 -8.30 5.88
C LEU A 188 -26.56 -7.18 5.06
N ALA A 189 -25.92 -6.01 4.97
CA ALA A 189 -26.44 -4.84 4.27
C ALA A 189 -26.24 -4.89 2.74
N GLY A 190 -25.31 -5.70 2.23
CA GLY A 190 -25.02 -5.78 0.80
C GLY A 190 -24.33 -4.51 0.28
N ALA A 191 -24.78 -3.97 -0.85
CA ALA A 191 -24.17 -2.81 -1.53
C ALA A 191 -24.18 -1.50 -0.70
N THR A 192 -24.93 -1.42 0.41
CA THR A 192 -25.00 -0.24 1.28
C THR A 192 -24.07 -0.34 2.51
N GLY A 193 -23.08 -1.23 2.49
CA GLY A 193 -22.19 -1.48 3.63
C GLY A 193 -21.05 -0.46 3.82
N ASP A 194 -20.71 0.33 2.79
CA ASP A 194 -19.59 1.28 2.82
C ASP A 194 -19.65 2.34 3.94
N PRO A 195 -20.82 2.89 4.34
CA PRO A 195 -20.91 3.82 5.46
C PRO A 195 -20.44 3.24 6.80
N VAL A 196 -20.68 1.95 7.04
CA VAL A 196 -20.26 1.27 8.29
C VAL A 196 -18.74 1.22 8.35
N ILE A 197 -18.10 0.90 7.23
CA ILE A 197 -16.64 0.81 7.11
C ILE A 197 -16.02 2.20 7.24
N ARG A 198 -16.58 3.20 6.55
CA ARG A 198 -16.14 4.59 6.62
C ARG A 198 -16.20 5.14 8.04
N LEU A 199 -17.27 4.82 8.77
CA LEU A 199 -17.42 5.20 10.17
C LEU A 199 -16.36 4.52 11.06
N LEU A 200 -16.14 3.21 10.88
CA LEU A 200 -15.10 2.49 11.63
C LEU A 200 -13.72 3.11 11.41
N ILE A 201 -13.34 3.35 10.14
CA ILE A 201 -12.05 3.97 9.80
C ILE A 201 -11.91 5.35 10.46
N ASN A 202 -12.95 6.18 10.40
CA ASN A 202 -12.97 7.49 11.05
C ASN A 202 -12.76 7.41 12.57
N ASP A 203 -13.48 6.50 13.22
CA ASP A 203 -13.42 6.34 14.67
C ASP A 203 -12.05 5.87 15.13
N LEU A 204 -11.42 4.96 14.37
CA LEU A 204 -10.05 4.52 14.65
C LEU A 204 -9.06 5.67 14.50
N ALA A 205 -9.18 6.46 13.43
CA ALA A 205 -8.35 7.63 13.18
C ALA A 205 -8.44 8.66 14.31
N ARG A 206 -9.66 9.05 14.71
CA ARG A 206 -9.87 9.98 15.82
C ARG A 206 -9.38 9.41 17.15
N ALA A 207 -9.58 8.12 17.38
CA ALA A 207 -9.10 7.49 18.59
C ALA A 207 -7.56 7.50 18.65
N ALA A 208 -6.86 7.30 17.54
CA ALA A 208 -5.40 7.38 17.47
C ALA A 208 -4.88 8.82 17.58
N GLU A 209 -5.59 9.80 17.02
CA GLU A 209 -5.28 11.23 17.12
C GLU A 209 -5.30 11.73 18.58
N ASN A 210 -6.24 11.22 19.39
CA ASN A 210 -6.39 11.58 20.79
C ASN A 210 -5.35 10.95 21.73
N VAL A 211 -4.52 10.01 21.25
CA VAL A 211 -3.36 9.50 22.01
C VAL A 211 -2.17 10.38 21.66
N ARG A 212 -2.07 11.52 22.34
CA ARG A 212 -0.87 12.38 22.32
C ARG A 212 -0.01 12.09 23.53
#